data_AF-A0A8T9B3V4-F1
#
_entry.id   AF-A0A8T9B3V4-F1
#
_cell.length_a   1.000
_cell.length_b   1.000
_cell.length_c   1.000
_cell.angle_alpha   90.00
_cell.angle_beta   90.00
_cell.angle_gamma   90.00
#
_symmetry.space_group_name_H-M   'P 1'
#
loop_
_entity.id
_entity.type
_entity.pdbx_description
1 polymer ?
#
loop_
_entity_poly.entity_id
_entity_poly.type
_entity_poly.pdbx_seq_one_letter_code
_entity_poly.pdbx_strand_id
1 'polypeptide(L)'
;AKALLERERFGGRCVGVAGDELSFEEACGVFRGVLGVEMPSTFCAVGSVLKVAMRDIGAMFRWFETAGFAVDIEAARREYPELQDFGTWLEKSSGFRDLKVGKSA
;
A
#
# COMPACT_ATOMS: atom_id res chain seq x y z
N ALA A 1 -5.84 -11.39 -14.48
CA ALA A 1 -5.27 -11.96 -15.71
C ALA A 1 -5.15 -10.97 -16.90
N LYS A 2 -5.44 -9.67 -16.74
CA LYS A 2 -5.56 -8.69 -17.85
C LYS A 2 -4.37 -8.68 -18.82
N ALA A 3 -3.13 -8.61 -18.31
CA ALA A 3 -1.93 -8.60 -19.15
C ALA A 3 -1.75 -9.87 -20.01
N LEU A 4 -2.26 -11.02 -19.55
CA LEU A 4 -2.22 -12.28 -20.31
C LEU A 4 -3.32 -12.36 -21.38
N LEU A 5 -4.46 -11.71 -21.13
CA LEU A 5 -5.61 -11.70 -22.05
C LEU A 5 -5.44 -10.62 -23.15
N GLU A 6 -4.80 -9.50 -22.83
CA GLU A 6 -4.58 -8.37 -23.72
C GLU A 6 -3.11 -8.26 -24.13
N ARG A 7 -2.50 -9.37 -24.62
CA ARG A 7 -1.06 -9.43 -24.93
C ARG A 7 -0.59 -8.35 -25.89
N GLU A 8 -1.39 -7.98 -26.89
CA GLU A 8 -1.08 -6.90 -27.83
C GLU A 8 -0.89 -5.54 -27.13
N ARG A 9 -1.64 -5.32 -26.04
CA ARG A 9 -1.59 -4.07 -25.27
C ARG A 9 -0.46 -4.06 -24.24
N PHE A 10 -0.10 -5.20 -23.67
CA PHE A 10 0.83 -5.29 -22.54
C PHE A 10 2.18 -5.94 -22.85
N GLY A 11 2.32 -6.59 -24.01
CA GLY A 11 3.53 -7.29 -24.40
C GLY A 11 4.76 -6.39 -24.39
N GLY A 12 5.81 -6.82 -23.68
CA GLY A 12 7.09 -6.09 -23.62
C GLY A 12 7.05 -4.78 -22.80
N ARG A 13 5.93 -4.42 -22.18
CA ARG A 13 5.83 -3.23 -21.32
C ARG A 13 6.22 -3.54 -19.88
N CYS A 14 6.90 -2.60 -19.25
CA CYS A 14 7.04 -2.52 -17.80
C CYS A 14 5.95 -1.59 -17.27
N VAL A 15 5.08 -2.09 -16.40
CA VAL A 15 3.96 -1.31 -15.85
C VAL A 15 4.10 -1.25 -14.34
N GLY A 16 4.29 -0.04 -13.80
CA GLY A 16 4.23 0.20 -12.36
C GLY A 16 2.80 0.05 -11.85
N VAL A 17 2.63 -0.54 -10.67
CA VAL A 17 1.31 -0.78 -10.06
C VAL A 17 1.31 -0.23 -8.65
N ALA A 18 0.61 0.88 -8.45
CA ALA A 18 0.34 1.50 -7.16
C ALA A 18 -1.00 2.23 -7.25
N GLY A 19 -1.85 2.08 -6.24
CA GLY A 19 -3.15 2.76 -6.16
C GLY A 19 -3.15 4.01 -5.31
N ASP A 20 -2.07 4.23 -4.56
CA ASP A 20 -1.88 5.37 -3.66
C ASP A 20 -0.38 5.58 -3.40
N GLU A 21 -0.01 6.78 -2.97
CA GLU A 21 1.34 7.13 -2.52
C GLU A 21 1.22 7.98 -1.25
N LEU A 22 1.54 7.38 -0.10
CA LEU A 22 1.32 7.97 1.21
C LEU A 22 2.56 7.84 2.08
N SER A 23 2.84 8.88 2.84
CA SER A 23 3.65 8.78 4.05
C SER A 23 2.94 7.96 5.14
N PHE A 24 3.70 7.55 6.14
CA PHE A 24 3.13 6.82 7.28
C PHE A 24 2.09 7.65 8.05
N GLU A 25 2.29 8.96 8.16
CA GLU A 25 1.35 9.87 8.84
C GLU A 25 0.03 10.01 8.06
N GLU A 26 0.12 10.16 6.74
CA GLU A 26 -1.07 10.20 5.87
C GLU A 26 -1.84 8.87 5.92
N ALA A 27 -1.13 7.74 5.91
CA ALA A 27 -1.76 6.42 6.07
C ALA A 27 -2.49 6.30 7.42
N CYS A 28 -1.90 6.76 8.53
CA CYS A 28 -2.58 6.82 9.83
C CYS A 28 -3.85 7.70 9.78
N GLY A 29 -3.77 8.85 9.10
CA GLY A 29 -4.90 9.76 8.92
C GLY A 29 -6.05 9.11 8.13
N VAL A 30 -5.75 8.50 6.99
CA VAL A 30 -6.72 7.76 6.17
C VAL A 30 -7.32 6.59 6.96
N PHE A 31 -6.49 5.81 7.65
CA PHE A 31 -6.95 4.66 8.43
C PHE A 31 -7.97 5.08 9.50
N ARG A 32 -7.64 6.12 10.28
CA ARG A 32 -8.55 6.68 11.28
C ARG A 32 -9.81 7.26 10.65
N GLY A 33 -9.69 7.97 9.53
CA GLY A 33 -10.83 8.54 8.83
C GLY A 33 -11.82 7.47 8.34
N VAL A 34 -11.31 6.33 7.86
CA VAL A 34 -12.12 5.25 7.28
C VAL A 34 -12.70 4.30 8.34
N LEU A 35 -11.90 3.94 9.35
CA LEU A 35 -12.24 2.92 10.34
C LEU A 35 -12.62 3.48 11.71
N GLY A 36 -12.36 4.76 11.97
CA GLY A 36 -12.67 5.43 13.24
C GLY A 36 -11.75 5.07 14.40
N VAL A 37 -10.70 4.28 14.16
CA VAL A 37 -9.74 3.82 15.18
C VAL A 37 -8.31 4.08 14.73
N GLU A 38 -7.38 4.10 15.67
CA GLU A 38 -5.95 4.27 15.39
C GLU A 38 -5.40 3.10 14.57
N MET A 39 -4.50 3.40 13.63
CA MET A 39 -3.77 2.37 12.91
C MET A 39 -2.84 1.62 13.89
N PRO A 40 -2.89 0.29 13.98
CA PRO A 40 -2.03 -0.46 14.88
C PRO A 40 -0.54 -0.21 14.58
N SER A 41 0.21 0.19 15.60
CA SER A 41 1.66 0.37 15.54
C SER A 41 2.37 -0.48 16.57
N THR A 42 3.62 -0.86 16.31
CA THR A 42 4.50 -1.51 17.29
C THR A 42 5.64 -0.57 17.68
N PHE A 43 6.45 -0.97 18.67
CA PHE A 43 7.58 -0.19 19.15
C PHE A 43 8.62 0.04 18.04
N CYS A 44 9.01 1.30 17.83
CA CYS A 44 10.00 1.68 16.82
C CYS A 44 11.33 0.94 16.98
N ALA A 45 11.72 0.58 18.22
CA ALA A 45 12.91 -0.21 18.49
C ALA A 45 12.88 -1.58 17.81
N VAL A 46 11.72 -2.25 17.76
CA VAL A 46 11.55 -3.54 17.05
C VAL A 46 11.77 -3.34 15.56
N GLY A 47 11.19 -2.28 14.99
CA GLY A 47 11.40 -1.93 13.57
C GLY A 47 12.88 -1.67 13.25
N SER A 48 13.59 -0.93 14.10
CA SER A 48 15.02 -0.67 13.95
C SER A 48 15.86 -1.96 14.02
N VAL A 49 15.56 -2.85 14.97
CA VAL A 49 16.24 -4.14 15.08
C VAL A 49 16.01 -4.98 13.83
N LEU A 50 14.78 -5.05 13.31
CA LEU A 50 14.48 -5.77 12.07
C LEU A 50 15.24 -5.20 10.86
N LYS A 51 15.28 -3.86 10.71
CA LYS A 51 16.03 -3.21 9.62
C LYS A 51 17.53 -3.53 9.66
N VAL A 52 18.11 -3.71 10.84
CA VAL A 52 19.53 -4.05 11.01
C VAL A 52 19.76 -5.56 10.83
N ALA A 53 18.92 -6.40 11.43
CA ALA A 53 19.06 -7.84 11.41
C ALA A 53 18.76 -8.45 10.03
N MET A 54 17.82 -7.87 9.28
CA MET A 54 17.39 -8.34 7.96
C MET A 54 17.86 -7.37 6.87
N ARG A 55 18.98 -7.72 6.23
CA ARG A 55 19.66 -6.85 5.25
C ARG A 55 18.75 -6.39 4.12
N ASP A 56 17.90 -7.28 3.59
CA ASP A 56 17.00 -6.97 2.48
C ASP A 56 15.89 -5.99 2.89
N ILE A 57 15.30 -6.17 4.09
CA ILE A 57 14.32 -5.22 4.64
C ILE A 57 14.98 -3.86 4.86
N GLY A 58 16.15 -3.83 5.49
CA GLY A 58 16.89 -2.58 5.70
C GLY A 58 17.22 -1.87 4.39
N ALA A 59 17.62 -2.61 3.34
CA ALA A 59 17.91 -2.06 2.02
C ALA A 59 16.66 -1.50 1.34
N MET A 60 15.55 -2.24 1.41
CA MET A 60 14.26 -1.82 0.86
C MET A 60 13.77 -0.51 1.48
N PHE A 61 13.81 -0.38 2.82
CA PHE A 61 13.40 0.86 3.49
C PHE A 61 14.34 2.05 3.17
N ARG A 62 15.66 1.84 3.08
CA ARG A 62 16.58 2.89 2.63
C ARG A 62 16.29 3.34 1.19
N TRP A 63 15.88 2.41 0.33
CA TRP A 63 15.49 2.72 -1.04
C TRP A 63 14.14 3.47 -1.09
N PHE A 64 13.17 3.14 -0.22
CA PHE A 64 11.94 3.93 -0.07
C PHE A 64 12.22 5.38 0.32
N GLU A 65 13.16 5.60 1.25
CA GLU A 65 13.52 6.94 1.72
C GLU A 65 14.24 7.80 0.66
N THR A 66 14.91 7.18 -0.31
CA THR A 66 15.81 7.88 -1.26
C THR A 66 15.31 7.92 -2.70
N ALA A 67 14.57 6.91 -3.15
CA ALA A 67 14.13 6.76 -4.53
C ALA A 67 12.61 6.56 -4.66
N GLY A 68 12.03 5.69 -3.83
CA GLY A 68 10.61 5.35 -3.92
C GLY A 68 10.23 4.62 -5.22
N PHE A 69 8.94 4.33 -5.41
CA PHE A 69 8.46 3.51 -6.53
C PHE A 69 8.21 4.28 -7.83
N ALA A 70 8.05 5.62 -7.77
CA ALA A 70 7.86 6.50 -8.92
C ALA A 70 6.81 6.00 -9.95
N VAL A 71 5.72 5.42 -9.46
CA VAL A 71 4.65 4.89 -10.31
C VAL A 71 3.75 6.03 -10.77
N ASP A 72 3.43 6.08 -12.07
CA ASP A 72 2.36 6.94 -12.58
C ASP A 72 1.00 6.34 -12.20
N ILE A 73 0.53 6.68 -10.99
CA ILE A 73 -0.73 6.18 -10.42
C ILE A 73 -1.93 6.57 -11.28
N GLU A 74 -1.90 7.77 -11.87
CA GLU A 74 -2.96 8.25 -12.75
C GLU A 74 -3.05 7.44 -14.04
N ALA A 75 -1.91 7.10 -14.65
CA ALA A 75 -1.89 6.17 -15.78
C ALA A 75 -2.33 4.76 -15.37
N ALA A 76 -1.91 4.28 -14.21
CA ALA A 76 -2.32 2.97 -13.69
C ALA A 76 -3.84 2.91 -13.45
N ARG A 77 -4.44 3.98 -12.90
CA ARG A 77 -5.88 4.11 -12.68
C ARG A 77 -6.67 4.23 -13.99
N ARG A 78 -6.14 4.94 -14.99
CA ARG A 78 -6.74 4.95 -16.34
C ARG A 78 -6.73 3.55 -16.98
N GLU A 79 -5.65 2.79 -16.79
CA GLU A 79 -5.53 1.42 -17.31
C GLU A 79 -6.44 0.43 -16.55
N TYR A 80 -6.61 0.64 -15.25
CA TYR A 80 -7.43 -0.17 -14.35
C TYR A 80 -8.25 0.71 -13.41
N PRO A 81 -9.45 1.16 -13.81
CA PRO A 81 -10.28 2.07 -13.01
C PRO A 81 -10.71 1.53 -11.64
N GLU A 82 -10.67 0.21 -11.45
CA GLU A 82 -10.96 -0.46 -10.17
C GLU A 82 -9.77 -0.48 -9.21
N LEU A 83 -8.63 0.11 -9.59
CA LEU A 83 -7.44 0.20 -8.75
C LEU A 83 -7.77 0.92 -7.44
N GLN A 84 -7.60 0.23 -6.32
CA GLN A 84 -7.97 0.74 -5.01
C GLN A 84 -6.85 1.62 -4.47
N ASP A 85 -7.20 2.82 -4.04
CA ASP A 85 -6.39 3.60 -3.10
C ASP A 85 -6.46 2.98 -1.69
N PHE A 86 -5.67 3.51 -0.76
CA PHE A 86 -5.57 2.90 0.56
C PHE A 86 -6.91 2.91 1.30
N GLY A 87 -7.66 4.01 1.22
CA GLY A 87 -8.97 4.14 1.86
C GLY A 87 -10.01 3.17 1.28
N THR A 88 -10.11 3.09 -0.05
CA THR A 88 -11.01 2.16 -0.75
C THR A 88 -10.68 0.71 -0.40
N TRP A 89 -9.39 0.38 -0.31
CA TRP A 89 -8.95 -0.95 0.09
C TRP A 89 -9.36 -1.26 1.54
N LEU A 90 -9.17 -0.32 2.47
CA LEU A 90 -9.61 -0.47 3.86
C LEU A 90 -11.10 -0.79 3.96
N GLU A 91 -11.93 -0.11 3.17
CA GLU A 91 -13.39 -0.31 3.19
C GLU A 91 -13.86 -1.60 2.50
N LYS A 92 -13.27 -1.97 1.37
CA LYS A 92 -13.84 -2.99 0.48
C LYS A 92 -13.15 -4.34 0.56
N SER A 93 -11.85 -4.37 0.86
CA SER A 93 -11.02 -5.55 0.62
C SER A 93 -10.10 -5.90 1.79
N SER A 94 -9.88 -4.98 2.73
CA SER A 94 -8.94 -5.20 3.84
C SER A 94 -9.49 -6.16 4.89
N GLY A 95 -8.57 -6.85 5.59
CA GLY A 95 -8.89 -7.58 6.81
C GLY A 95 -9.21 -6.66 8.01
N PHE A 96 -8.97 -5.35 7.89
CA PHE A 96 -9.29 -4.37 8.94
C PHE A 96 -10.74 -3.89 8.90
N ARG A 97 -11.50 -4.23 7.85
CA ARG A 97 -12.90 -3.83 7.69
C ARG A 97 -13.77 -4.17 8.90
N ASP A 98 -13.48 -5.29 9.55
CA ASP A 98 -14.24 -5.74 10.73
C ASP A 98 -13.99 -4.88 11.97
N LEU A 99 -12.93 -4.05 12.00
CA LEU A 99 -12.72 -3.07 13.08
C LEU A 99 -13.78 -1.95 13.07
N LYS A 100 -14.40 -1.68 11.92
CA LYS A 100 -15.47 -0.69 11.76
C LYS A 100 -16.77 -1.11 12.47
N VAL A 101 -16.98 -2.42 12.60
CA VAL A 101 -18.15 -3.02 13.26
C VAL A 101 -17.65 -3.54 14.60
N GLY A 102 -17.80 -2.79 15.68
CA GLY A 102 -17.25 -3.09 17.01
C GLY A 102 -17.50 -4.51 17.53
N LYS A 103 -16.75 -5.50 17.00
CA LYS A 103 -16.54 -6.79 17.61
C LYS A 103 -15.46 -6.57 18.64
N SER A 104 -15.90 -6.25 19.86
CA SER A 104 -15.17 -6.64 21.05
C SER A 104 -14.71 -8.09 20.86
N ALA A 105 -13.40 -8.29 20.93
CA ALA A 105 -12.87 -9.58 21.33
C ALA A 105 -13.46 -9.97 22.71
#